data_AF-A0A914P324-F1
#
_entry.id   AF-A0A914P324-F1
#
_cell.length_a   1.000
_cell.length_b   1.000
_cell.length_c   1.000
_cell.angle_alpha   90.00
_cell.angle_beta   90.00
_cell.angle_gamma   90.00
#
_symmetry.space_group_name_H-M   'P 1'
#
loop_
_entity.id
_entity.type
_entity.pdbx_description
1 polymer ?
#
loop_
_entity_poly.entity_id
_entity_poly.type
_entity_poly.pdbx_seq_one_letter_code
_entity_poly.pdbx_strand_id
1 'polypeptide(L)'
;MELSDSGILRATTTTRANHFFLGFTGGVSIILTDEKNNALWQSHWNNFGVNLHTTRVEDWTEQVPQKLLPQVKNFIIVHKHVKNDRTKDYIAGVDLAMLLLLK
;
A
#
# COMPACT_ATOMS: atom_id res chain seq x y z
N MET A 1 -8.94 4.84 -8.35
CA MET A 1 -9.56 3.55 -8.04
C MET A 1 -10.78 3.42 -8.93
N GLU A 2 -11.01 2.24 -9.48
CA GLU A 2 -12.13 1.93 -10.36
C GLU A 2 -12.72 0.57 -9.92
N LEU A 3 -14.04 0.42 -9.97
CA LEU A 3 -14.72 -0.85 -9.74
C LEU A 3 -15.57 -1.16 -10.97
N SER A 4 -15.25 -2.25 -11.69
CA SER A 4 -15.99 -2.64 -12.89
C SER A 4 -17.30 -3.36 -12.55
N ASP A 5 -18.21 -3.40 -13.52
CA ASP A 5 -19.47 -4.17 -13.42
C ASP A 5 -19.25 -5.69 -13.25
N SER A 6 -18.08 -6.19 -13.66
CA SER A 6 -17.67 -7.59 -13.42
C SER A 6 -17.13 -7.83 -12.00
N GLY A 7 -16.99 -6.78 -11.19
CA GLY A 7 -16.50 -6.82 -9.83
C GLY A 7 -14.98 -6.74 -9.70
N ILE A 8 -14.26 -6.27 -10.72
CA ILE A 8 -12.82 -6.04 -10.63
C ILE A 8 -12.59 -4.67 -10.02
N LEU A 9 -12.06 -4.66 -8.80
CA LEU A 9 -11.53 -3.46 -8.17
C LEU A 9 -10.10 -3.24 -8.67
N ARG A 10 -9.82 -2.06 -9.25
CA ARG A 10 -8.49 -1.63 -9.67
C ARG A 10 -8.08 -0.41 -8.85
N ALA A 11 -6.86 -0.45 -8.32
CA ALA A 11 -6.30 0.66 -7.57
C ALA A 11 -4.82 0.83 -7.86
N THR A 12 -4.35 2.06 -7.67
CA THR A 12 -2.95 2.43 -7.80
C THR A 12 -2.52 3.01 -6.47
N THR A 13 -1.40 2.52 -5.94
CA THR A 13 -0.81 3.03 -4.69
C THR A 13 0.53 3.67 -5.00
N THR A 14 0.69 4.92 -4.56
CA THR A 14 1.98 5.63 -4.58
C THR A 14 2.57 5.62 -3.18
N THR A 15 3.70 4.97 -3.03
CA THR A 15 4.48 4.95 -1.78
C THR A 15 5.63 5.92 -1.89
N ARG A 16 5.81 6.79 -0.88
CA ARG A 16 6.92 7.75 -0.81
C ARG A 16 7.66 7.62 0.51
N ALA A 17 8.98 7.82 0.47
CA ALA A 17 9.81 7.92 1.66
C ALA A 17 10.79 9.08 1.53
N ASN A 18 10.95 9.84 2.62
CA ASN A 18 11.92 10.94 2.70
C ASN A 18 13.35 10.44 2.94
N HIS A 19 13.51 9.19 3.37
CA HIS A 19 14.80 8.59 3.67
C HIS A 19 15.09 7.46 2.70
N PHE A 20 16.09 7.65 1.82
CA PHE A 20 16.45 6.69 0.78
C PHE A 20 16.80 5.30 1.33
N PHE A 21 17.59 5.24 2.41
CA PHE A 21 18.07 4.00 3.00
C PHE A 21 17.07 3.33 3.95
N LEU A 22 16.25 4.11 4.66
CA LEU A 22 15.24 3.56 5.58
C LEU A 22 13.95 3.18 4.85
N GLY A 23 13.66 3.87 3.76
CA GLY A 23 12.45 3.67 2.98
C GLY A 23 11.16 3.84 3.79
N PHE A 24 10.09 3.19 3.33
CA PHE A 24 8.81 3.09 4.06
C PHE A 24 8.19 1.70 3.83
N THR A 25 7.38 1.22 4.77
CA THR A 25 6.49 0.07 4.54
C THR A 25 5.14 0.33 5.21
N GLY A 26 4.09 0.12 4.45
CA GLY A 26 2.72 0.27 4.91
C GLY A 26 1.82 -0.75 4.24
N GLY A 27 0.58 -0.78 4.69
CA GLY A 27 -0.49 -1.54 4.04
C GLY A 27 -1.65 -0.63 3.71
N VAL A 28 -2.33 -0.95 2.61
CA VAL A 28 -3.62 -0.35 2.24
C VAL A 28 -4.66 -1.47 2.17
N SER A 29 -5.85 -1.19 2.69
CA SER A 29 -7.04 -2.01 2.49
C SER A 29 -8.20 -1.08 2.13
N ILE A 30 -9.06 -1.53 1.22
CA ILE A 30 -10.25 -0.81 0.77
C ILE A 30 -11.47 -1.51 1.33
N ILE A 31 -12.35 -0.75 1.98
CA ILE A 31 -13.65 -1.22 2.46
C ILE A 31 -14.70 -0.62 1.53
N LEU A 32 -15.53 -1.46 0.91
CA LEU A 32 -16.68 -1.01 0.14
C LEU A 32 -17.90 -0.94 1.05
N THR A 33 -18.68 0.13 0.94
CA THR A 33 -19.82 0.37 1.83
C THR A 33 -21.10 0.72 1.06
N ASP A 34 -22.23 0.55 1.73
CA ASP A 34 -23.52 1.00 1.24
C ASP A 34 -23.72 2.53 1.38
N GLU A 35 -24.92 3.00 1.05
CA GLU A 35 -25.36 4.40 1.18
C GLU A 35 -25.31 4.93 2.63
N LYS A 36 -25.35 4.05 3.63
CA LYS A 36 -25.33 4.38 5.06
C LYS A 36 -23.95 4.15 5.70
N ASN A 37 -22.92 3.90 4.88
CA ASN A 37 -21.56 3.56 5.30
C ASN A 37 -21.42 2.23 6.07
N ASN A 38 -22.37 1.29 5.91
CA ASN A 38 -22.18 -0.06 6.42
C ASN A 38 -21.18 -0.81 5.54
N ALA A 39 -20.21 -1.49 6.15
CA ALA A 39 -19.22 -2.29 5.43
C ALA A 39 -19.89 -3.50 4.76
N LEU A 40 -19.71 -3.61 3.44
CA LEU A 40 -20.21 -4.73 2.62
C LEU A 40 -19.10 -5.73 2.31
N TRP A 41 -17.89 -5.23 2.09
CA TRP A 41 -16.73 -6.02 1.71
C TRP A 41 -15.43 -5.29 2.07
N GLN A 42 -14.37 -6.06 2.34
CA GLN A 42 -13.04 -5.53 2.61
C GLN A 42 -12.01 -6.28 1.77
N SER A 43 -11.10 -5.52 1.15
CA SER A 43 -9.96 -6.06 0.41
C SER A 43 -8.92 -6.67 1.34
N HIS A 44 -8.08 -7.54 0.82
CA HIS A 44 -6.89 -7.96 1.55
C HIS A 44 -6.01 -6.74 1.87
N TRP A 45 -5.17 -6.89 2.88
CA TRP A 45 -4.12 -5.92 3.15
C TRP A 45 -3.04 -6.04 2.08
N ASN A 46 -3.01 -5.07 1.16
CA ASN A 46 -1.96 -4.96 0.18
C ASN A 46 -0.80 -4.19 0.82
N ASN A 47 0.34 -4.85 1.01
CA ASN A 47 1.51 -4.25 1.62
C ASN A 47 2.39 -3.62 0.54
N PHE A 48 2.76 -2.36 0.75
CA PHE A 48 3.59 -1.59 -0.15
C PHE A 48 4.81 -1.04 0.58
N GLY A 49 5.88 -0.83 -0.16
CA GLY A 49 7.09 -0.30 0.42
C GLY A 49 8.09 0.18 -0.60
N VAL A 50 8.92 1.10 -0.14
CA VAL A 50 10.13 1.54 -0.85
C VAL A 50 11.33 1.22 0.02
N ASN A 51 12.41 0.77 -0.61
CA ASN A 51 13.76 0.65 -0.06
C ASN A 51 14.73 1.04 -1.18
N LEU A 52 15.78 1.82 -0.88
CA LEU A 52 16.72 2.36 -1.87
C LEU A 52 16.04 3.10 -3.04
N HIS A 53 14.86 3.63 -2.76
CA HIS A 53 14.03 4.40 -3.67
C HIS A 53 13.22 5.39 -2.83
N THR A 54 13.01 6.59 -3.35
CA THR A 54 12.20 7.62 -2.68
C THR A 54 10.72 7.49 -3.02
N THR A 55 10.38 6.86 -4.14
CA THR A 55 9.00 6.67 -4.61
C THR A 55 8.85 5.35 -5.35
N ARG A 56 7.70 4.69 -5.19
CA ARG A 56 7.26 3.54 -5.99
C ARG A 56 5.76 3.64 -6.24
N VAL A 57 5.33 3.32 -7.45
CA VAL A 57 3.92 3.28 -7.86
C VAL A 57 3.58 1.84 -8.22
N GLU A 58 2.49 1.32 -7.68
CA GLU A 58 2.07 -0.07 -7.87
C GLU A 58 0.59 -0.11 -8.19
N ASP A 59 0.25 -0.77 -9.30
CA ASP A 59 -1.12 -1.11 -9.65
C ASP A 59 -1.46 -2.47 -9.07
N TRP A 60 -2.67 -2.60 -8.54
CA TRP A 60 -3.17 -3.84 -7.98
C TRP A 60 -4.67 -3.98 -8.21
N THR A 61 -5.13 -5.23 -8.15
CA THR A 61 -6.53 -5.57 -8.38
C THR A 61 -7.03 -6.57 -7.36
N GLU A 62 -8.33 -6.50 -7.06
CA GLU A 62 -9.03 -7.51 -6.26
C GLU A 62 -10.41 -7.82 -6.82
N GLN A 63 -10.89 -9.04 -6.56
CA GLN A 63 -12.21 -9.49 -6.98
C GLN A 63 -13.23 -9.21 -5.87
N VAL A 64 -14.20 -8.37 -6.19
CA VAL A 64 -15.39 -8.13 -5.36
C VAL A 64 -16.49 -9.11 -5.80
N PRO A 65 -17.21 -9.74 -4.85
CA PRO A 65 -18.35 -10.59 -5.20
C PRO A 65 -19.43 -9.80 -5.95
N GLN A 66 -19.82 -10.25 -7.14
CA GLN A 66 -20.78 -9.53 -8.00
C GLN A 66 -22.12 -9.24 -7.33
N LYS A 67 -22.57 -10.13 -6.43
CA LYS A 67 -23.80 -9.96 -5.64
C LYS A 67 -23.82 -8.71 -4.76
N LEU A 68 -22.66 -8.14 -4.45
CA LEU A 68 -22.53 -6.94 -3.63
C LEU A 68 -22.53 -5.66 -4.46
N LEU A 69 -22.18 -5.71 -5.75
CA LEU A 69 -21.98 -4.53 -6.59
C LEU A 69 -23.19 -3.57 -6.61
N PRO A 70 -24.46 -4.03 -6.72
CA PRO A 70 -25.60 -3.12 -6.71
C PRO A 70 -25.77 -2.34 -5.40
N GLN A 71 -25.21 -2.87 -4.30
CA GLN A 71 -25.30 -2.29 -2.96
C GLN A 71 -24.13 -1.35 -2.66
N VAL A 72 -23.02 -1.43 -3.40
CA VAL A 72 -21.84 -0.59 -3.20
C VAL A 72 -22.15 0.84 -3.66
N LYS A 73 -21.95 1.80 -2.76
CA LYS A 73 -22.22 3.22 -2.99
C LYS A 73 -21.04 4.09 -2.64
N ASN A 74 -20.26 3.69 -1.64
CA ASN A 74 -19.09 4.42 -1.19
C ASN A 74 -17.92 3.45 -0.93
N PHE A 75 -16.75 4.02 -0.65
CA PHE A 75 -15.56 3.27 -0.25
C PHE A 75 -14.78 4.04 0.83
N ILE A 76 -14.08 3.29 1.67
CA ILE A 76 -13.18 3.79 2.70
C ILE A 76 -11.79 3.20 2.45
N ILE A 77 -10.76 4.03 2.47
CA ILE A 77 -9.37 3.59 2.35
C ILE A 77 -8.75 3.59 3.74
N VAL A 78 -8.26 2.44 4.18
CA VAL A 78 -7.58 2.28 5.45
C VAL A 78 -6.09 2.09 5.20
N HIS A 79 -5.28 2.93 5.82
CA HIS A 79 -3.83 2.81 5.82
C HIS A 79 -3.36 2.24 7.15
N LYS A 80 -2.36 1.36 7.11
CA LYS A 80 -1.60 0.95 8.30
C LYS A 80 -0.12 1.14 8.06
N HIS A 81 0.58 1.63 9.06
CA HIS A 81 2.03 1.53 9.08
C HIS A 81 2.41 0.10 9.46
N VAL A 82 3.24 -0.55 8.65
CA VAL A 82 3.74 -1.90 8.95
C VAL A 82 5.18 -1.74 9.37
N LYS A 83 5.43 -1.82 10.68
CA LYS A 83 6.77 -1.71 11.24
C LYS A 83 7.62 -2.85 10.69
N ASN A 84 8.76 -2.52 10.11
CA ASN A 84 9.82 -3.46 9.79
C ASN A 84 11.05 -3.13 10.63
N ASP A 85 11.90 -4.12 10.86
CA ASP A 85 13.10 -3.97 11.68
C ASP A 85 14.29 -3.51 10.82
N ARG A 86 14.10 -2.43 10.06
CA ARG A 86 15.08 -1.87 9.12
C ARG A 86 16.28 -1.19 9.79
N THR A 87 16.29 -1.15 11.12
CA THR A 87 17.40 -0.65 11.93
C THR A 87 18.70 -1.41 11.64
N LYS A 88 18.61 -2.72 11.39
CA LYS A 88 19.78 -3.54 11.02
C LYS A 88 20.32 -3.19 9.63
N ASP A 89 19.44 -3.00 8.67
CA ASP A 89 19.81 -2.62 7.30
C ASP A 89 20.41 -1.22 7.23
N TYR A 90 19.92 -0.29 8.07
CA TYR A 90 20.49 1.04 8.20
C TYR A 90 21.91 1.03 8.74
N ILE A 91 22.17 0.29 9.83
CA ILE A 91 23.51 0.17 10.42
C ILE A 91 24.47 -0.44 9.39
N ALA A 92 24.06 -1.50 8.69
CA ALA A 92 24.88 -2.13 7.65
C ALA A 92 25.11 -1.21 6.42
N GLY A 93 24.10 -0.43 6.02
CA GLY A 93 24.19 0.48 4.87
C GLY A 93 25.03 1.74 5.12
N VAL A 94 25.00 2.27 6.34
CA VAL A 94 25.86 3.40 6.76
C VAL A 94 27.34 3.02 6.70
N ASP A 95 27.67 1.78 7.09
CA ASP A 95 29.05 1.28 7.03
C ASP A 95 29.57 1.22 5.57
N LEU A 96 28.71 0.79 4.64
CA LEU A 96 29.02 0.75 3.21
C LEU A 96 29.18 2.15 2.59
N ALA A 97 28.33 3.10 2.97
CA ALA A 97 28.37 4.47 2.49
C ALA A 97 29.60 5.23 3.02
N MET A 98 30.02 4.98 4.26
CA MET A 98 31.28 5.49 4.80
C MET A 98 32.48 4.93 4.04
N LEU A 99 32.47 3.65 3.67
CA LEU A 99 33.57 3.01 2.93
C LEU A 99 33.75 3.58 1.50
N LEU A 100 32.66 4.03 0.87
CA LEU A 100 32.68 4.63 -0.48
C LEU A 100 33.12 6.10 -0.50
N LEU A 101 33.00 6.81 0.62
CA LEU A 101 33.45 8.20 0.77
C LEU A 101 34.94 8.34 1.16
N LEU A 102 35.64 7.21 1.38
CA LEU A 102 37.06 7.15 1.74
C LEU A 102 37.97 6.67 0.59
N LYS A 103 37.48 6.71 -0.66
CA LYS A 103 38.26 6.49 -1.89
C LYS A 103 38.33 7.78 -2.70
#